data_AF-A0A0C1YLZ1-F1
#
_entry.id   AF-A0A0C1YLZ1-F1
#
_cell.length_a   1.000
_cell.length_b   1.000
_cell.length_c   1.000
_cell.angle_alpha   90.00
_cell.angle_beta   90.00
_cell.angle_gamma   90.00
#
_symmetry.space_group_name_H-M   'P 1'
#
loop_
_entity.id
_entity.type
_entity.pdbx_description
1 polymer ?
#
loop_
_entity_poly.entity_id
_entity_poly.type
_entity_poly.pdbx_seq_one_letter_code
_entity_poly.pdbx_strand_id
1 'polypeptide(L)'
;MKLFEGHKLHAVQARLALAVDAIVERHRTAGRVLTWRLVHEIEKEALRTLEEAGDLDMKYIRMVRSSRWGYVPKVNQPADLENHECLPVALTMIRKAYHTLH
;
A
#
# COMPACT_ATOMS: atom_id res chain seq x y z
N MET A 1 22.13 13.66 11.55
CA MET A 1 21.01 12.79 11.97
C MET A 1 20.05 12.35 10.84
N LYS A 2 20.34 12.56 9.54
CA LYS A 2 19.43 12.15 8.44
C LYS A 2 19.43 10.65 8.09
N LEU A 3 20.52 9.93 8.40
CA LEU A 3 20.65 8.50 8.07
C LEU A 3 19.62 7.61 8.78
N PHE A 4 19.41 7.83 10.08
CA PHE A 4 18.48 7.02 10.88
C PHE A 4 17.02 7.19 10.46
N GLU A 5 16.61 8.37 9.99
CA GLU A 5 15.24 8.59 9.48
C GLU A 5 14.99 7.85 8.16
N GLY A 6 16.00 7.79 7.28
CA GLY A 6 15.94 7.00 6.04
C GLY A 6 15.75 5.51 6.30
N HIS A 7 16.49 4.94 7.27
CA HIS A 7 16.35 3.52 7.64
C HIS A 7 14.96 3.19 8.19
N LYS A 8 14.37 4.09 8.99
CA LYS A 8 13.00 3.89 9.52
C LYS A 8 11.95 3.91 8.41
N LEU A 9 12.08 4.81 7.43
CA LEU A 9 11.18 4.85 6.28
C LEU A 9 11.31 3.60 5.40
N HIS A 10 12.55 3.15 5.15
CA HIS A 10 12.81 1.92 4.41
C HIS A 10 12.25 0.68 5.14
N ALA A 11 12.36 0.61 6.47
CA ALA A 11 11.80 -0.49 7.25
C ALA A 11 10.26 -0.53 7.14
N VAL A 12 9.59 0.62 7.23
CA VAL A 12 8.14 0.71 7.01
C VAL A 12 7.78 0.28 5.59
N GLN A 13 8.52 0.74 4.58
CA GLN A 13 8.29 0.37 3.18
C GLN A 13 8.45 -1.14 2.94
N ALA A 14 9.49 -1.76 3.50
CA ALA A 14 9.72 -3.20 3.38
C ALA A 14 8.61 -3.99 4.08
N ARG A 15 8.20 -3.58 5.29
CA ARG A 15 7.11 -4.24 6.01
C ARG A 15 5.77 -4.09 5.30
N LEU A 16 5.52 -2.90 4.75
CA LEU A 16 4.31 -2.61 3.97
C LEU A 16 4.27 -3.47 2.71
N ALA A 17 5.38 -3.62 1.99
CA ALA A 17 5.46 -4.48 0.82
C ALA A 17 5.07 -5.93 1.16
N LEU A 18 5.64 -6.50 2.23
CA LEU A 18 5.30 -7.87 2.67
C LEU A 18 3.83 -8.01 3.05
N ALA A 19 3.27 -7.03 3.75
CA ALA A 19 1.85 -7.04 4.12
C ALA A 19 0.95 -6.95 2.88
N VAL A 20 1.27 -6.03 1.96
CA VAL A 20 0.54 -5.84 0.70
C VAL A 20 0.60 -7.09 -0.16
N ASP A 21 1.77 -7.70 -0.33
CA ASP A 21 1.93 -8.94 -1.12
C ASP A 21 1.02 -10.05 -0.59
N ALA A 22 1.02 -10.28 0.73
CA ALA A 22 0.17 -11.30 1.35
C ALA A 22 -1.33 -11.02 1.20
N ILE A 23 -1.75 -9.74 1.27
CA ILE A 23 -3.16 -9.36 1.10
C ILE A 23 -3.57 -9.45 -0.38
N VAL A 24 -2.72 -8.97 -1.29
CA VAL A 24 -2.94 -9.03 -2.75
C VAL A 24 -3.06 -10.47 -3.22
N GLU A 25 -2.17 -11.36 -2.75
CA GLU A 25 -2.22 -12.79 -3.07
C GLU A 25 -3.56 -13.43 -2.66
N ARG A 26 -4.07 -13.12 -1.46
CA ARG A 26 -5.39 -13.58 -1.00
C ARG A 26 -6.52 -13.11 -1.92
N HIS A 27 -6.51 -11.83 -2.32
CA HIS A 27 -7.54 -11.29 -3.22
C HIS A 27 -7.43 -11.78 -4.66
N ARG A 28 -6.20 -12.02 -5.14
CA ARG A 28 -5.91 -12.63 -6.44
C ARG A 28 -6.39 -14.07 -6.51
N THR A 29 -6.13 -14.87 -5.47
CA THR A 29 -6.63 -16.24 -5.35
C THR A 29 -8.17 -16.29 -5.34
N ALA A 30 -8.80 -15.26 -4.78
CA ALA A 30 -10.25 -15.10 -4.81
C ALA A 30 -10.81 -14.58 -6.16
N GLY A 31 -9.98 -14.39 -7.19
CA GLY A 31 -10.38 -13.94 -8.52
C GLY A 31 -10.92 -12.50 -8.58
N ARG A 32 -10.61 -11.66 -7.58
CA ARG A 32 -11.17 -10.30 -7.52
C ARG A 32 -10.45 -9.35 -8.48
N VAL A 33 -11.24 -8.57 -9.22
CA VAL A 33 -10.75 -7.47 -10.06
C VAL A 33 -10.21 -6.35 -9.17
N LEU A 34 -9.04 -5.81 -9.54
CA LEU A 34 -8.46 -4.67 -8.85
C LEU A 34 -9.30 -3.41 -9.10
N THR A 35 -10.12 -3.05 -8.13
CA THR A 35 -10.93 -1.81 -8.13
C THR A 35 -10.32 -0.80 -7.17
N TRP A 36 -10.61 0.48 -7.36
CA TRP A 36 -10.14 1.53 -6.45
C TRP A 36 -10.57 1.26 -5.00
N ARG A 37 -11.79 0.78 -4.77
CA ARG A 37 -12.22 0.32 -3.44
C ARG A 37 -11.36 -0.82 -2.90
N LEU A 38 -11.04 -1.81 -3.71
CA LEU A 38 -10.17 -2.90 -3.28
C LEU A 38 -8.77 -2.40 -2.92
N VAL A 39 -8.21 -1.46 -3.69
CA VAL A 39 -6.92 -0.82 -3.40
C VAL A 39 -6.95 -0.12 -2.04
N HIS A 40 -8.01 0.64 -1.74
CA HIS A 40 -8.18 1.30 -0.44
C HIS A 40 -8.33 0.30 0.72
N GLU A 41 -9.05 -0.80 0.50
CA GLU A 41 -9.20 -1.87 1.52
C GLU A 41 -7.86 -2.55 1.79
N ILE A 42 -7.11 -2.92 0.74
CA ILE A 42 -5.77 -3.53 0.86
C ILE A 42 -4.84 -2.59 1.61
N GLU A 43 -4.82 -1.30 1.25
CA GLU A 43 -4.01 -0.31 1.94
C GLU A 43 -4.38 -0.21 3.42
N LYS A 44 -5.68 -0.13 3.74
CA LYS A 44 -6.16 -0.01 5.11
C LYS A 44 -5.80 -1.25 5.94
N GLU A 45 -5.94 -2.44 5.37
CA GLU A 45 -5.57 -3.71 6.00
C GLU A 45 -4.05 -3.80 6.22
N ALA A 46 -3.26 -3.39 5.23
CA ALA A 46 -1.81 -3.38 5.34
C ALA A 46 -1.34 -2.39 6.42
N LEU A 47 -1.87 -1.16 6.43
CA LEU A 47 -1.56 -0.17 7.46
C LEU A 47 -1.98 -0.63 8.84
N ARG A 48 -3.15 -1.25 8.97
CA ARG A 48 -3.61 -1.84 10.24
C ARG A 48 -2.66 -2.94 10.73
N THR A 49 -2.19 -3.79 9.82
CA THR A 49 -1.20 -4.83 10.14
C THR A 49 0.10 -4.23 10.68
N LEU A 50 0.57 -3.12 10.10
CA LEU A 50 1.75 -2.39 10.59
C LEU A 50 1.49 -1.72 11.94
N GLU A 51 0.31 -1.15 12.15
CA GLU A 51 -0.08 -0.53 13.43
C GLU A 51 -0.23 -1.58 14.55
N GLU A 52 -0.77 -2.77 14.25
CA GLU A 52 -0.92 -3.88 15.20
C GLU A 52 0.43 -4.53 15.56
N ALA A 53 1.39 -4.55 14.62
CA ALA A 53 2.73 -5.07 14.89
C ALA A 53 3.50 -4.24 15.94
N GLY A 54 3.22 -2.93 16.04
CA GLY A 54 3.78 -2.04 17.07
C GLY A 54 5.29 -1.84 17.04
N ASP A 55 5.98 -2.39 16.03
CA ASP A 55 7.43 -2.40 15.85
C ASP A 55 7.96 -1.17 15.08
N LEU A 56 7.06 -0.37 14.51
CA LEU A 56 7.36 0.74 13.62
C LEU A 56 6.83 2.09 14.14
N ASP A 57 7.60 3.16 13.91
CA ASP A 57 7.24 4.52 14.29
C ASP A 57 6.00 5.00 13.50
N MET A 58 4.92 5.37 14.21
CA MET A 58 3.67 5.85 13.62
C MET A 58 3.84 7.04 12.67
N LYS A 59 4.86 7.89 12.89
CA LYS A 59 5.19 9.02 12.02
C LYS A 59 5.47 8.56 10.59
N TYR A 60 6.22 7.47 10.41
CA TYR A 60 6.59 6.95 9.09
C TYR A 60 5.46 6.13 8.47
N ILE A 61 4.68 5.39 9.28
CA ILE A 61 3.45 4.73 8.84
C ILE A 61 2.46 5.75 8.24
N ARG A 62 2.29 6.91 8.89
CA ARG A 62 1.44 7.99 8.36
C ARG A 62 2.00 8.64 7.08
N MET A 63 3.30 8.52 6.83
CA MET A 63 3.97 9.13 5.69
C MET A 63 3.72 8.35 4.39
N VAL A 64 3.54 7.03 4.49
CA VAL A 64 3.29 6.14 3.33
C VAL A 64 1.82 6.03 2.93
N ARG A 65 0.90 6.55 3.76
CA ARG A 65 -0.55 6.51 3.56
C ARG A 65 -1.01 7.39 2.39
N SER A 66 -1.83 6.82 1.50
CA SER A 66 -2.46 7.47 0.36
C SER A 66 -3.51 8.50 0.75
N SER A 67 -4.14 8.36 1.92
CA SER A 67 -5.24 9.23 2.39
C SER A 67 -4.88 10.72 2.50
N ARG A 68 -3.60 11.10 2.44
CA ARG A 68 -3.17 12.50 2.34
C ARG A 68 -3.27 13.07 0.92
N TRP A 69 -3.41 12.21 -0.08
CA TRP A 69 -3.41 12.56 -1.48
C TRP A 69 -4.86 12.62 -1.99
N GLY A 70 -5.37 13.84 -2.15
CA GLY A 70 -6.76 14.10 -2.54
C GLY A 70 -7.15 13.65 -3.96
N TYR A 71 -6.20 13.11 -4.73
CA TYR A 71 -6.44 12.61 -6.08
C TYR A 71 -6.84 11.14 -6.15
N VAL A 72 -6.79 10.39 -5.04
CA VAL A 72 -7.11 8.94 -5.08
C VAL A 72 -8.64 8.75 -5.12
N PRO A 73 -9.22 8.24 -6.21
CA PRO A 73 -10.66 8.07 -6.33
C PRO A 73 -11.18 7.05 -5.30
N LYS A 74 -12.32 7.32 -4.67
CA LYS A 74 -13.00 6.39 -3.75
C LYS A 74 -14.10 5.55 -4.43
N VAL A 75 -14.10 5.54 -5.77
CA VAL A 75 -15.14 4.88 -6.57
C VAL A 75 -14.93 3.36 -6.64
N ASN A 76 -15.97 2.60 -6.98
CA ASN A 76 -15.87 1.15 -7.24
C ASN A 76 -15.44 0.81 -8.67
N GLN A 77 -14.81 1.75 -9.37
CA GLN A 77 -14.36 1.51 -10.74
C GLN A 77 -13.07 0.70 -10.75
N PRO A 78 -12.76 -0.01 -11.85
CA PRO A 78 -11.46 -0.63 -12.05
C PRO A 78 -10.35 0.38 -11.74
N ALA A 79 -9.37 -0.03 -10.94
CA ALA A 79 -8.27 0.85 -10.58
C ALA A 79 -7.38 1.01 -11.80
N ASP A 80 -7.48 2.16 -12.47
CA ASP A 80 -6.56 2.53 -13.54
C ASP A 80 -5.24 3.02 -12.93
N LEU A 81 -4.46 2.06 -12.39
CA LEU A 81 -3.15 2.33 -11.81
C LEU A 81 -2.06 2.45 -12.87
N GLU A 82 -2.37 2.14 -14.14
CA GLU A 82 -1.40 2.17 -15.24
C GLU A 82 -1.19 3.58 -15.78
N ASN A 83 -2.25 4.40 -15.84
CA ASN A 83 -2.21 5.75 -16.42
C ASN A 83 -1.77 6.86 -15.44
N HIS A 84 -1.39 6.53 -14.21
CA HIS A 84 -0.95 7.51 -13.21
C HIS A 84 0.57 7.51 -13.03
N GLU A 85 1.23 8.61 -13.43
CA GLU A 85 2.70 8.79 -13.30
C GLU A 85 3.18 8.99 -11.85
N CYS A 86 2.34 9.55 -10.98
CA CYS A 86 2.68 9.81 -9.57
C CYS A 86 1.64 9.16 -8.65
N LEU A 87 1.86 7.89 -8.31
CA LEU A 87 1.06 7.19 -7.30
C LEU A 87 1.70 7.30 -5.91
N PRO A 88 0.91 7.31 -4.82
CA PRO A 88 1.44 7.20 -3.46
C PRO A 88 2.24 5.91 -3.30
N VAL A 89 3.18 5.90 -2.35
CA VAL A 89 4.05 4.74 -2.07
C VAL A 89 3.25 3.46 -1.85
N ALA A 90 2.18 3.51 -1.04
CA ALA A 90 1.31 2.36 -0.79
C ALA A 90 0.66 1.82 -2.07
N LEU A 91 0.14 2.69 -2.94
CA LEU A 91 -0.52 2.29 -4.19
C LEU A 91 0.49 1.76 -5.21
N THR A 92 1.68 2.35 -5.25
CA THR A 92 2.79 1.86 -6.09
C THR A 92 3.17 0.43 -5.68
N MET A 93 3.21 0.16 -4.38
CA MET A 93 3.46 -1.20 -3.86
C MET A 93 2.34 -2.16 -4.20
N ILE A 94 1.08 -1.76 -4.05
CA ILE A 94 -0.09 -2.58 -4.43
C ILE A 94 -0.07 -2.90 -5.92
N ARG A 95 0.21 -1.91 -6.78
CA ARG A 95 0.39 -2.11 -8.22
C ARG A 95 1.50 -3.12 -8.49
N LYS A 96 2.69 -2.90 -7.90
CA LYS A 96 3.84 -3.78 -8.10
C LYS A 96 3.54 -5.22 -7.67
N ALA A 97 2.93 -5.41 -6.50
CA ALA A 97 2.51 -6.70 -5.99
C ALA A 97 1.54 -7.40 -6.96
N TYR A 98 0.54 -6.67 -7.46
CA TYR A 98 -0.47 -7.20 -8.38
C TYR A 98 0.11 -7.62 -9.74
N HIS A 99 1.13 -6.93 -10.24
CA HIS A 99 1.82 -7.33 -11.48
C HIS A 99 2.86 -8.44 -11.27
N THR A 100 3.50 -8.50 -10.10
CA THR A 100 4.57 -9.47 -9.81
C THR A 100 4.02 -10.83 -9.42
N LEU A 101 2.88 -10.86 -8.71
CA LEU A 101 2.16 -12.07 -8.35
C LEU A 101 1.26 -12.46 -9.55
N HIS A 102 1.76 -13.38 -10.38
CA HIS A 102 1.11 -13.90 -11.58
C HIS A 102 0.82 -15.39 -11.43
#